data_AF-A0AAV0P473-F1
#
_entry.id   AF-A0AAV0P473-F1
#
_cell.length_a   1.000
_cell.length_b   1.000
_cell.length_c   1.000
_cell.angle_alpha   90.00
_cell.angle_beta   90.00
_cell.angle_gamma   90.00
#
_symmetry.space_group_name_H-M   'P 1'
#
loop_
_entity.id
_entity.type
_entity.pdbx_description
1 polymer ?
#
loop_
_entity_poly.entity_id
_entity_poly.type
_entity_poly.pdbx_seq_one_letter_code
_entity_poly.pdbx_strand_id
1 'polypeptide(L)' 'MGSVVTQGCQVVVAAIRSHRNDAHTVRYCGPEKIDSMHKVTLEVEGETQMLNLAEKLKGGGIVHKLWIE' A
#
# COMPACT_ATOMS: atom_id res chain seq x y z
N MET A 1 2.66 -9.09 16.98
CA MET A 1 1.91 -7.87 16.61
C MET A 1 2.82 -6.69 16.31
N GLY A 2 3.81 -6.38 17.14
CA GLY A 2 4.72 -5.24 16.90
C GLY A 2 5.37 -5.25 15.51
N SER A 3 5.92 -6.39 15.08
CA SER A 3 6.50 -6.57 13.74
C SER A 3 5.52 -6.28 12.61
N VAL A 4 4.30 -6.83 12.67
CA VAL A 4 3.25 -6.62 11.66
C VAL A 4 2.83 -5.14 11.57
N VAL A 5 2.74 -4.45 12.70
CA VAL A 5 2.47 -3.00 12.72
C VAL A 5 3.60 -2.23 12.07
N THR A 6 4.86 -2.55 12.42
CA THR A 6 6.04 -1.91 11.84
C THR A 6 6.11 -2.11 10.33
N GLN A 7 5.93 -3.34 9.85
CA GLN A 7 5.89 -3.65 8.43
C GLN A 7 4.75 -2.89 7.74
N GLY A 8 3.54 -2.93 8.30
CA GLY A 8 2.40 -2.19 7.78
C GLY A 8 2.64 -0.68 7.65
N CYS A 9 3.34 -0.07 8.60
CA CYS A 9 3.75 1.33 8.52
C CYS A 9 4.81 1.57 7.43
N GLN A 10 5.83 0.72 7.36
CA GLN A 10 6.90 0.81 6.36
C GLN A 10 6.34 0.70 4.93
N VAL A 11 5.45 -0.27 4.66
CA VAL A 11 4.83 -0.46 3.34
C VAL A 11 3.99 0.76 2.96
N VAL A 12 3.18 1.29 3.86
CA VAL A 12 2.33 2.47 3.59
C VAL A 12 3.18 3.69 3.23
N VAL A 13 4.23 3.97 4.02
CA VAL A 13 5.14 5.09 3.76
C VAL A 13 5.87 4.90 2.42
N ALA A 14 6.36 3.68 2.15
CA ALA A 14 7.02 3.38 0.88
C ALA A 14 6.08 3.54 -0.33
N ALA A 15 4.83 3.08 -0.22
CA ALA A 15 3.83 3.19 -1.28
C ALA A 15 3.50 4.66 -1.60
N ILE A 16 3.20 5.47 -0.57
CA ILE A 16 2.90 6.89 -0.72
C ILE A 16 4.11 7.64 -1.29
N ARG A 17 5.33 7.39 -0.77
CA ARG A 17 6.54 8.09 -1.23
C ARG A 17 6.89 7.77 -2.67
N SER A 18 6.74 6.51 -3.07
CA SER A 18 7.04 6.03 -4.43
C SER A 18 6.10 6.66 -5.47
N HIS A 19 4.87 6.97 -5.06
CA HIS A 19 3.82 7.49 -5.96
C HIS A 19 3.33 8.89 -5.55
N ARG A 20 4.17 9.66 -4.85
CA ARG A 20 3.80 10.97 -4.29
C ARG A 20 3.30 12.02 -5.29
N ASN A 21 3.64 11.84 -6.56
CA ASN A 21 3.24 12.74 -7.65
C ASN A 21 1.98 12.26 -8.39
N ASP A 22 1.48 11.05 -8.09
CA ASP A 22 0.24 10.54 -8.64
C ASP A 22 -0.95 11.35 -8.11
N ALA A 23 -1.89 11.70 -9.00
CA ALA A 23 -3.01 12.57 -8.66
C ALA A 23 -3.92 11.99 -7.57
N HIS A 24 -4.10 10.66 -7.55
CA HIS A 24 -4.87 10.01 -6.49
C HIS A 24 -4.13 10.05 -5.16
N THR A 25 -2.81 9.85 -5.17
CA THR A 25 -1.97 9.93 -3.97
C THR A 25 -1.95 11.34 -3.39
N VAL A 26 -1.79 12.38 -4.23
CA VAL A 26 -1.84 13.79 -3.80
C VAL A 26 -3.20 14.11 -3.17
N ARG A 27 -4.30 13.68 -3.79
CA ARG A 27 -5.65 13.90 -3.25
C ARG A 27 -5.87 13.13 -1.94
N TYR A 28 -5.37 11.91 -1.84
CA TYR A 28 -5.49 11.06 -0.65
C TYR A 28 -4.72 11.64 0.55
N CYS A 29 -3.54 12.22 0.32
CA CYS A 29 -2.71 12.88 1.33
C CYS A 29 -2.98 14.38 1.47
N GLY A 30 -3.98 14.92 0.79
CA GLY A 30 -4.32 16.34 0.81
C GLY A 30 -5.03 16.77 2.10
N PRO A 31 -5.08 18.08 2.40
CA PRO A 31 -5.63 18.61 3.65
C PRO A 31 -7.10 18.23 3.88
N GLU A 32 -7.88 18.03 2.81
CA GLU A 32 -9.29 17.60 2.91
C GLU A 32 -9.46 16.15 3.38
N LYS A 33 -8.43 15.31 3.19
CA LYS A 33 -8.51 13.85 3.42
C LYS A 33 -7.53 13.32 4.46
N ILE A 34 -6.55 14.11 4.87
CA ILE A 34 -5.48 13.66 5.76
C ILE A 34 -6.00 13.11 7.10
N ASP A 35 -7.07 13.71 7.64
CA ASP A 35 -7.70 13.28 8.90
C ASP A 35 -8.81 12.22 8.70
N SER A 36 -9.13 11.86 7.44
CA SER A 36 -10.17 10.89 7.08
C SER A 36 -9.64 9.80 6.13
N MET A 37 -8.33 9.52 6.19
CA MET A 37 -7.70 8.47 5.41
C MET A 37 -8.31 7.10 5.71
N HIS A 38 -8.66 6.36 4.66
CA HIS A 38 -9.21 5.03 4.78
C HIS A 38 -8.19 3.98 4.35
N LYS A 39 -7.84 3.08 5.26
CA LYS A 39 -6.99 1.92 4.99
C LYS A 39 -7.71 0.64 5.38
N VAL A 40 -7.66 -0.35 4.50
CA VAL A 40 -8.12 -1.71 4.76
C VAL A 40 -6.89 -2.62 4.85
N THR A 41 -6.84 -3.44 5.90
CA THR A 41 -5.81 -4.46 6.07
C THR A 41 -6.44 -5.82 5.82
N LEU A 42 -5.86 -6.58 4.90
CA LEU A 42 -6.25 -7.95 4.58
C LEU A 42 -5.05 -8.87 4.78
N GLU A 43 -5.33 -10.12 5.14
CA GLU A 43 -4.33 -11.18 5.31
C GLU A 43 -4.32 -12.10 4.08
N VAL A 44 -3.14 -12.65 3.78
CA VAL A 44 -2.98 -13.76 2.85
C VAL A 44 -2.14 -14.84 3.53
N GLU A 45 -2.33 -16.10 3.14
CA GLU A 45 -1.76 -17.26 3.83
C GLU A 45 -0.25 -17.43 3.58
N GLY A 46 0.31 -16.76 2.57
CA GLY A 46 1.75 -16.84 2.28
C GLY A 46 2.22 -16.02 1.08
N GLU A 47 3.52 -16.08 0.84
CA GLU A 47 4.24 -15.28 -0.16
C GLU A 47 3.71 -15.49 -1.59
N THR A 48 3.40 -16.73 -1.98
CA THR A 48 2.85 -17.03 -3.32
C THR A 48 1.55 -16.25 -3.59
N GLN A 49 0.67 -16.11 -2.58
CA GLN A 49 -0.56 -15.33 -2.72
C GLN A 49 -0.26 -13.83 -2.83
N MET A 50 0.74 -13.32 -2.09
CA MET A 50 1.18 -11.93 -2.23
C MET A 50 1.74 -11.64 -3.63
N LEU A 51 2.60 -12.51 -4.17
CA LEU A 51 3.19 -12.34 -5.51
C LEU A 51 2.11 -12.37 -6.59
N ASN A 52 1.17 -13.31 -6.50
CA ASN A 52 0.04 -13.39 -7.42
C ASN A 52 -0.85 -12.13 -7.37
N LEU A 53 -1.05 -11.56 -6.17
CA LEU A 53 -1.78 -10.31 -6.03
C LEU A 53 -1.02 -9.14 -6.67
N ALA A 54 0.29 -9.05 -6.45
CA ALA A 54 1.13 -8.01 -7.04
C ALA A 54 1.07 -8.04 -8.59
N GLU A 55 1.16 -9.22 -9.20
CA GLU A 55 1.03 -9.36 -10.66
C GLU A 55 -0.37 -8.99 -11.17
N LYS A 56 -1.44 -9.33 -10.43
CA LYS A 56 -2.80 -8.89 -10.78
C LYS A 56 -2.94 -7.37 -10.72
N LEU A 57 -2.42 -6.73 -9.67
CA LEU A 57 -2.45 -5.27 -9.52
C LEU A 57 -1.66 -4.59 -10.64
N LYS A 58 -0.48 -5.12 -10.96
CA LYS A 58 0.34 -4.66 -12.09
C LYS A 58 -0.39 -4.78 -13.42
N GLY A 59 -1.02 -5.93 -13.70
CA GLY A 59 -1.80 -6.17 -14.91
C GLY A 59 -3.03 -5.26 -15.02
N GLY A 60 -3.60 -4.85 -13.89
CA GLY A 60 -4.69 -3.87 -13.82
C GLY A 60 -4.25 -2.40 -13.88
N GLY A 61 -2.94 -2.12 -13.99
CA GLY A 61 -2.41 -0.75 -13.92
C GLY A 61 -2.59 -0.09 -12.54
N ILE A 62 -2.81 -0.89 -11.49
CA ILE A 62 -3.00 -0.41 -10.13
C ILE A 62 -1.64 -0.23 -9.49
N VAL A 63 -1.37 1.00 -9.12
CA VAL A 63 -0.18 1.41 -8.39
C VAL A 63 -0.13 0.73 -7.03
N HIS A 64 0.98 0.05 -6.71
CA HIS A 64 1.15 -0.69 -5.47
C HIS A 64 2.63 -0.79 -5.04
N LYS A 65 2.86 -1.26 -3.81
CA LYS A 65 4.20 -1.58 -3.29
C LYS A 65 4.19 -2.99 -2.74
N LEU A 66 5.01 -3.86 -3.32
CA LEU A 66 5.36 -5.16 -2.74
C LEU A 66 6.48 -4.96 -1.71
N TRP A 67 6.33 -5.58 -0.54
CA TRP A 67 7.31 -5.57 0.54
C TRP A 67 7.55 -7.01 1.01
N ILE A 68 8.80 -7.43 0.95
CA ILE A 68 9.29 -8.73 1.40
C ILE A 68 10.54 -8.42 2.23
N GLU A 69 10.63 -8.94 3.44
CA GLU A 69 11.81 -8.84 4.33
C GLU A 69 12.80 -9.97 4.06
#